data_AF-A0AAV4R9J0-F1
#
_entry.id   AF-A0AAV4R9J0-F1
#
_cell.length_a   1.000
_cell.length_b   1.000
_cell.length_c   1.000
_cell.angle_alpha   90.00
_cell.angle_beta   90.00
_cell.angle_gamma   90.00
#
_symmetry.space_group_name_H-M   'P 1'
#
loop_
_entity.id
_entity.type
_entity.pdbx_description
1 polymer ?
#
loop_
_entity_poly.entity_id
_entity_poly.type
_entity_poly.pdbx_seq_one_letter_code
_entity_poly.pdbx_strand_id
1 'polypeptide(L)'
;MWLHYEPNTYTMPKHDFSSLLQPYVDDDILLMKQKGVNDEIPIYLWNMESTDNDVYRNRKSWIVDSRGKLLTYRLDLDELPRNPFGRTGLRGKGALPRWGPNHNIFTGFAWSESRYQVIQSVFKMSDESPTWMSADDMIQFFKQHATSSGSELTENDFKSENIYCGYMDDQLNTDQAWKEVELWHIHYNNYTNIFRSFKNNVKWRVLSEDVFIRLPYGQTSLLQDAIRTLEVKNEYH
;
A
#
# COMPACT_ATOMS: atom_id res chain seq x y z
N MET A 1 -12.77 25.86 -16.89
CA MET A 1 -13.37 24.98 -15.87
C MET A 1 -14.23 23.97 -16.60
N TRP A 2 -14.01 22.67 -16.43
CA TRP A 2 -14.91 21.67 -17.04
C TRP A 2 -16.21 21.67 -16.24
N LEU A 3 -17.20 22.40 -16.74
CA LEU A 3 -18.49 22.65 -16.07
C LEU A 3 -19.40 21.41 -16.10
N HIS A 4 -19.17 20.48 -17.02
CA HIS A 4 -19.97 19.26 -17.23
C HIS A 4 -19.08 18.02 -17.14
N TYR A 5 -18.62 17.70 -15.93
CA TYR A 5 -17.85 16.48 -15.68
C TYR A 5 -18.78 15.39 -15.14
N GLU A 6 -19.20 14.48 -16.03
CA GLU A 6 -20.09 13.36 -15.75
C GLU A 6 -19.39 12.05 -16.13
N PRO A 7 -18.46 11.55 -15.30
CA PRO A 7 -17.76 10.31 -15.56
C PRO A 7 -18.71 9.10 -15.48
N ASN A 8 -18.37 8.04 -16.20
CA ASN A 8 -19.05 6.75 -16.02
C ASN A 8 -18.88 6.28 -14.58
N THR A 9 -19.89 5.61 -14.04
CA THR A 9 -19.86 5.07 -12.67
C THR A 9 -19.68 3.56 -12.70
N TYR A 10 -18.70 3.06 -11.95
CA TYR A 10 -18.47 1.63 -11.77
C TYR A 10 -17.90 1.33 -10.38
N THR A 11 -18.48 0.33 -9.73
CA THR A 11 -18.01 -0.26 -8.49
C THR A 11 -18.17 -1.78 -8.62
N MET A 12 -17.10 -2.52 -8.38
CA MET A 12 -17.13 -3.99 -8.39
C MET A 12 -18.02 -4.50 -7.25
N PRO A 13 -18.98 -5.41 -7.54
CA PRO A 13 -19.80 -6.04 -6.51
C PRO A 13 -18.98 -6.78 -5.46
N LYS A 14 -19.41 -6.70 -4.20
CA LYS A 14 -18.74 -7.34 -3.06
C LYS A 14 -18.49 -8.84 -3.25
N HIS A 15 -19.44 -9.55 -3.86
CA HIS A 15 -19.36 -11.00 -4.09
C HIS A 15 -18.32 -11.42 -5.13
N ASP A 16 -17.83 -10.49 -5.97
CA ASP A 16 -16.80 -10.77 -6.97
C ASP A 16 -15.38 -10.73 -6.36
N PHE A 17 -15.23 -10.20 -5.14
CA PHE A 17 -13.98 -10.28 -4.38
C PHE A 17 -13.83 -11.67 -3.73
N SER A 18 -12.60 -12.09 -3.48
CA SER A 18 -12.35 -13.36 -2.77
C SER A 18 -12.99 -13.36 -1.39
N SER A 19 -13.41 -14.53 -0.90
CA SER A 19 -14.11 -14.65 0.39
C SER A 19 -13.32 -14.06 1.57
N LEU A 20 -11.99 -14.17 1.54
CA LEU A 20 -11.08 -13.55 2.51
C LEU A 20 -11.17 -12.01 2.50
N LEU A 21 -11.43 -11.43 1.34
CA LEU A 21 -11.45 -10.00 1.09
C LEU A 21 -12.80 -9.37 1.43
N GLN A 22 -13.89 -10.10 1.26
CA GLN A 22 -15.25 -9.60 1.37
C GLN A 22 -15.54 -8.83 2.68
N PRO A 23 -15.09 -9.24 3.88
CA PRO A 23 -15.29 -8.46 5.11
C PRO A 23 -14.71 -7.04 5.03
N TYR A 24 -13.67 -6.87 4.22
CA TYR A 24 -12.93 -5.64 4.03
C TYR A 24 -13.35 -4.84 2.78
N VAL A 25 -14.43 -5.24 2.11
CA VAL A 25 -14.96 -4.47 0.97
C VAL A 25 -16.09 -3.58 1.47
N ASP A 26 -15.96 -2.28 1.21
CA ASP A 26 -17.00 -1.29 1.53
C ASP A 26 -18.24 -1.49 0.66
N ASP A 27 -19.39 -1.04 1.14
CA ASP A 27 -20.62 -1.11 0.36
C ASP A 27 -20.64 -0.08 -0.77
N ASP A 28 -21.44 -0.35 -1.80
CA ASP A 28 -21.60 0.57 -2.93
C ASP A 28 -22.61 1.67 -2.61
N ILE A 29 -22.12 2.73 -1.96
CA ILE A 29 -22.92 3.89 -1.53
C ILE A 29 -23.65 4.54 -2.72
N LEU A 30 -23.03 4.60 -3.90
CA LEU A 30 -23.65 5.22 -5.08
C LEU A 30 -24.86 4.42 -5.55
N LEU A 31 -24.75 3.09 -5.60
CA LEU A 31 -25.86 2.22 -5.96
C LEU A 31 -26.98 2.27 -4.90
N MET A 32 -26.63 2.31 -3.61
CA MET A 32 -27.60 2.44 -2.51
C MET A 32 -28.41 3.75 -2.61
N LYS A 33 -27.72 4.88 -2.84
CA LYS A 33 -28.36 6.18 -3.09
C LYS A 33 -29.28 6.14 -4.32
N GLN A 34 -28.82 5.53 -5.41
CA GLN A 34 -29.62 5.39 -6.63
C GLN A 34 -30.89 4.56 -6.42
N LYS A 35 -30.82 3.52 -5.57
CA LYS A 35 -31.99 2.69 -5.20
C LYS A 35 -32.91 3.36 -4.19
N GLY A 36 -32.55 4.53 -3.65
CA GLY A 36 -33.35 5.26 -2.67
C GLY A 36 -33.33 4.65 -1.27
N VAL A 37 -32.35 3.79 -0.96
CA VAL A 37 -32.24 3.11 0.35
C VAL A 37 -31.34 3.92 1.29
N ASN A 38 -31.70 5.20 1.49
CA ASN A 38 -30.82 6.15 2.17
C ASN A 38 -30.61 5.85 3.66
N ASP A 39 -31.60 5.26 4.32
CA ASP A 39 -31.53 4.94 5.76
C ASP A 39 -30.60 3.76 6.07
N GLU A 40 -30.21 2.97 5.07
CA GLU A 40 -29.30 1.83 5.21
C GLU A 40 -27.85 2.15 4.80
N ILE A 41 -27.57 3.40 4.38
CA ILE A 41 -26.23 3.78 3.93
C ILE A 41 -25.26 3.76 5.12
N PRO A 42 -24.13 3.04 5.03
CA PRO A 42 -23.15 3.02 6.10
C PRO A 42 -22.50 4.40 6.29
N ILE A 43 -22.37 4.82 7.54
CA ILE A 43 -21.67 6.05 7.90
C ILE A 43 -20.18 5.73 8.07
N TYR A 44 -19.37 6.19 7.11
CA TYR A 44 -17.91 6.03 7.19
C TYR A 44 -17.23 7.27 7.77
N LEU A 45 -16.32 7.03 8.71
CA LEU A 45 -15.49 8.04 9.34
C LEU A 45 -14.28 8.38 8.45
N TRP A 46 -14.46 9.34 7.53
CA TRP A 46 -13.42 9.77 6.59
C TRP A 46 -12.23 10.44 7.27
N ASN A 47 -11.02 10.27 6.71
CA ASN A 47 -9.76 10.80 7.26
C ASN A 47 -9.46 10.35 8.71
N MET A 48 -10.06 9.23 9.14
CA MET A 48 -9.91 8.69 10.48
C MET A 48 -9.64 7.19 10.46
N GLU A 49 -9.22 6.69 11.62
CA GLU A 49 -9.11 5.26 11.89
C GLU A 49 -10.29 4.85 12.75
N SER A 50 -10.89 3.71 12.45
CA SER A 50 -12.09 3.23 13.15
C SER A 50 -12.11 1.71 13.14
N THR A 51 -12.55 1.11 14.24
CA THR A 51 -12.88 -0.31 14.30
C THR A 51 -14.38 -0.45 14.44
N ASP A 52 -15.00 -1.19 13.53
CA ASP A 52 -16.44 -1.45 13.53
C ASP A 52 -16.67 -2.94 13.26
N ASN A 53 -17.43 -3.60 14.14
CA ASN A 53 -17.68 -5.05 14.13
C ASN A 53 -16.38 -5.87 13.98
N ASP A 54 -15.37 -5.56 14.81
CA ASP A 54 -14.04 -6.17 14.78
C ASP A 54 -13.24 -6.01 13.47
N VAL A 55 -13.73 -5.18 12.53
CA VAL A 55 -13.02 -4.80 11.31
C VAL A 55 -12.41 -3.41 11.48
N TYR A 56 -11.09 -3.36 11.60
CA TYR A 56 -10.33 -2.12 11.61
C TYR A 56 -10.21 -1.55 10.19
N ARG A 57 -10.48 -0.25 10.08
CA ARG A 57 -10.43 0.52 8.85
C ARG A 57 -9.57 1.75 9.07
N ASN A 58 -8.48 1.84 8.33
CA ASN A 58 -7.69 3.06 8.26
C ASN A 58 -8.06 3.84 7.01
N ARG A 59 -8.74 4.98 7.18
CA ARG A 59 -9.11 5.90 6.11
C ARG A 59 -8.28 7.19 6.14
N LYS A 60 -7.17 7.24 6.88
CA LYS A 60 -6.22 8.36 6.78
C LYS A 60 -5.31 8.15 5.59
N SER A 61 -5.10 9.20 4.80
CA SER A 61 -4.09 9.16 3.74
C SER A 61 -2.68 9.17 4.34
N TRP A 62 -1.77 8.42 3.73
CA TRP A 62 -0.32 8.43 3.94
C TRP A 62 0.38 9.54 3.17
N ILE A 63 -0.32 10.24 2.27
CA ILE A 63 0.24 11.36 1.52
C ILE A 63 0.59 12.49 2.50
N VAL A 64 1.80 13.01 2.40
CA VAL A 64 2.27 14.16 3.18
C VAL A 64 2.55 15.36 2.27
N ASP A 65 2.33 16.56 2.78
CA ASP A 65 2.78 17.79 2.11
C ASP A 65 4.29 18.00 2.25
N SER A 66 4.83 19.05 1.61
CA SER A 66 6.26 19.40 1.68
C SER A 66 6.77 19.74 3.09
N ARG A 67 5.87 19.90 4.07
CA ARG A 67 6.19 20.16 5.48
C ARG A 67 5.97 18.92 6.35
N GLY A 68 5.69 17.75 5.76
CA GLY A 68 5.43 16.50 6.48
C GLY A 68 4.04 16.41 7.10
N LYS A 69 3.11 17.33 6.77
CA LYS A 69 1.75 17.26 7.30
C LYS A 69 0.93 16.26 6.49
N LEU A 70 0.27 15.33 7.18
CA LEU A 70 -0.66 14.37 6.58
C LEU A 70 -1.78 15.08 5.83
N LEU A 71 -2.07 14.60 4.63
CA LEU A 71 -3.14 15.08 3.78
C LEU A 71 -4.50 14.69 4.38
N THR A 72 -5.37 15.69 4.48
CA THR A 72 -6.81 15.47 4.66
C THR A 72 -7.47 15.58 3.29
N TYR A 73 -7.93 14.45 2.73
CA TYR A 73 -8.59 14.48 1.43
C TYR A 73 -9.98 15.11 1.56
N ARG A 74 -10.42 15.75 0.47
CA ARG A 74 -11.73 16.40 0.38
C ARG A 74 -12.81 15.39 0.04
N LEU A 75 -14.05 15.73 0.35
CA LEU A 75 -15.22 14.99 -0.11
C LEU A 75 -15.85 15.69 -1.32
N ASP A 76 -16.56 14.92 -2.15
CA ASP A 76 -17.40 15.44 -3.23
C ASP A 76 -18.80 15.86 -2.71
N LEU A 77 -19.68 16.27 -3.62
CA LEU A 77 -21.05 16.69 -3.28
C LEU A 77 -21.93 15.56 -2.71
N ASP A 78 -21.54 14.31 -2.95
CA ASP A 78 -22.21 13.12 -2.42
C ASP A 78 -21.54 12.61 -1.14
N GLU A 79 -20.67 13.42 -0.53
CA GLU A 79 -19.94 13.12 0.70
C GLU A 79 -18.99 11.92 0.56
N LEU A 80 -18.54 11.62 -0.66
CA LEU A 80 -17.57 10.56 -0.93
C LEU A 80 -16.15 11.13 -1.06
N PRO A 81 -15.10 10.36 -0.71
CA PRO A 81 -13.71 10.79 -0.87
C PRO A 81 -13.42 11.25 -2.28
N ARG A 82 -12.64 12.32 -2.43
CA ARG A 82 -12.17 12.80 -3.74
C ARG A 82 -10.68 12.52 -3.88
N ASN A 83 -10.32 11.83 -4.95
CA ASN A 83 -8.94 11.53 -5.28
C ASN A 83 -8.08 12.82 -5.29
N PRO A 84 -7.04 12.88 -4.44
CA PRO A 84 -6.26 14.10 -4.27
C PRO A 84 -5.39 14.45 -5.48
N PHE A 85 -5.10 13.48 -6.35
CA PHE A 85 -4.34 13.67 -7.59
C PHE A 85 -5.23 14.01 -8.80
N GLY A 86 -6.54 14.15 -8.58
CA GLY A 86 -7.46 14.71 -9.56
C GLY A 86 -8.45 13.69 -10.13
N ARG A 87 -9.09 14.11 -11.22
CA ARG A 87 -10.13 13.33 -11.91
C ARG A 87 -9.47 12.25 -12.77
N THR A 88 -10.01 11.05 -12.71
CA THR A 88 -9.59 9.85 -13.45
C THR A 88 -10.52 9.53 -14.61
N GLY A 89 -11.73 10.11 -14.65
CA GLY A 89 -12.75 9.79 -15.64
C GLY A 89 -13.67 8.63 -15.26
N LEU A 90 -13.48 8.04 -14.07
CA LEU A 90 -14.30 6.96 -13.53
C LEU A 90 -14.78 7.31 -12.11
N ARG A 91 -16.09 7.28 -11.91
CA ARG A 91 -16.74 7.44 -10.61
C ARG A 91 -17.02 6.08 -9.97
N GLY A 92 -17.05 6.01 -8.65
CA GLY A 92 -17.21 4.78 -7.88
C GLY A 92 -15.87 4.25 -7.36
N LYS A 93 -15.85 3.03 -6.84
CA LYS A 93 -14.60 2.41 -6.33
C LYS A 93 -13.80 1.69 -7.42
N GLY A 94 -14.38 1.49 -8.60
CA GLY A 94 -13.80 0.58 -9.59
C GLY A 94 -13.64 -0.82 -8.99
N ALA A 95 -12.45 -1.40 -9.14
CA ALA A 95 -12.11 -2.70 -8.57
C ALA A 95 -11.39 -2.61 -7.20
N LEU A 96 -11.34 -1.43 -6.57
CA LEU A 96 -10.75 -1.26 -5.24
C LEU A 96 -11.76 -1.62 -4.14
N PRO A 97 -11.32 -2.26 -3.04
CA PRO A 97 -12.22 -2.69 -1.98
C PRO A 97 -12.81 -1.52 -1.18
N ARG A 98 -12.05 -0.43 -0.99
CA ARG A 98 -12.42 0.70 -0.11
C ARG A 98 -12.66 2.00 -0.87
N TRP A 99 -13.57 2.81 -0.34
CA TRP A 99 -13.65 4.24 -0.67
C TRP A 99 -12.47 5.00 -0.06
N GLY A 100 -11.89 5.92 -0.83
CA GLY A 100 -10.73 6.72 -0.43
C GLY A 100 -9.41 5.95 -0.61
N PRO A 101 -8.45 6.10 0.33
CA PRO A 101 -7.15 5.46 0.20
C PRO A 101 -7.25 3.95 0.42
N ASN A 102 -6.58 3.20 -0.45
CA ASN A 102 -6.39 1.75 -0.37
C ASN A 102 -4.90 1.49 -0.13
N HIS A 103 -4.56 1.31 1.14
CA HIS A 103 -3.20 1.08 1.62
C HIS A 103 -2.66 -0.27 1.15
N ASN A 104 -1.44 -0.28 0.63
CA ASN A 104 -0.79 -1.45 0.06
C ASN A 104 0.71 -1.42 0.38
N ILE A 105 1.36 -2.58 0.45
CA ILE A 105 2.81 -2.66 0.57
C ILE A 105 3.28 -3.42 -0.66
N PHE A 106 4.26 -2.88 -1.38
CA PHE A 106 4.66 -3.23 -2.75
C PHE A 106 4.64 -4.72 -3.17
N THR A 107 4.73 -5.67 -2.24
CA THR A 107 4.64 -7.13 -2.49
C THR A 107 3.21 -7.71 -2.52
N GLY A 108 2.17 -6.93 -2.20
CA GLY A 108 0.76 -7.36 -2.20
C GLY A 108 -0.15 -6.46 -1.34
N PHE A 109 -1.48 -6.56 -1.51
CA PHE A 109 -2.43 -5.76 -0.72
C PHE A 109 -2.22 -5.92 0.78
N ALA A 110 -1.66 -4.88 1.41
CA ALA A 110 -1.55 -4.73 2.85
C ALA A 110 -2.93 -4.41 3.41
N TRP A 111 -3.59 -5.42 3.99
CA TRP A 111 -4.75 -5.19 4.84
C TRP A 111 -4.35 -4.21 5.93
N SER A 112 -5.21 -3.24 6.26
CA SER A 112 -4.87 -2.18 7.23
C SER A 112 -4.51 -2.72 8.63
N GLU A 113 -4.80 -3.98 8.93
CA GLU A 113 -4.48 -4.69 10.17
C GLU A 113 -3.12 -5.42 10.13
N SER A 114 -2.54 -5.60 8.94
CA SER A 114 -1.54 -6.65 8.67
C SER A 114 -0.49 -6.20 7.68
N ARG A 115 -0.14 -4.89 7.71
CA ARG A 115 0.81 -4.25 6.81
C ARG A 115 2.02 -5.14 6.51
N TYR A 116 2.68 -5.58 7.57
CA TYR A 116 3.90 -6.36 7.46
C TYR A 116 3.67 -7.86 7.32
N GLN A 117 2.46 -8.37 7.60
CA GLN A 117 2.15 -9.79 7.41
C GLN A 117 2.13 -10.19 5.93
N VAL A 118 1.81 -9.26 5.02
CA VAL A 118 1.93 -9.54 3.58
C VAL A 118 3.37 -9.83 3.21
N ILE A 119 4.32 -9.02 3.72
CA ILE A 119 5.75 -9.28 3.55
C ILE A 119 6.12 -10.58 4.28
N GLN A 120 5.68 -10.78 5.51
CA GLN A 120 5.92 -12.00 6.28
C GLN A 120 5.48 -13.26 5.51
N SER A 121 4.37 -13.17 4.76
CA SER A 121 3.80 -14.28 4.00
C SER A 121 4.70 -14.81 2.88
N VAL A 122 5.72 -14.06 2.45
CA VAL A 122 6.67 -14.52 1.43
C VAL A 122 7.80 -15.39 2.01
N PHE A 123 7.89 -15.49 3.33
CA PHE A 123 8.90 -16.26 4.06
C PHE A 123 8.34 -17.56 4.66
N LYS A 124 9.22 -18.54 4.89
CA LYS A 124 8.96 -19.76 5.65
C LYS A 124 8.86 -19.39 7.12
N MET A 125 7.62 -19.34 7.63
CA MET A 125 7.32 -19.11 9.04
C MET A 125 6.88 -20.44 9.66
N SER A 126 7.23 -20.67 10.93
CA SER A 126 6.63 -21.73 11.75
C SER A 126 5.33 -21.22 12.37
N ASP A 127 4.46 -22.13 12.81
CA ASP A 127 3.22 -21.78 13.53
C ASP A 127 3.50 -21.04 14.86
N GLU A 128 4.73 -21.16 15.40
CA GLU A 128 5.21 -20.47 16.60
C GLU A 128 5.81 -19.08 16.31
N SER A 129 6.00 -18.72 15.03
CA SER A 129 6.61 -17.44 14.67
C SER A 129 5.67 -16.28 15.00
N PRO A 130 6.15 -15.22 15.68
CA PRO A 130 5.31 -14.06 16.00
C PRO A 130 4.84 -13.37 14.72
N THR A 131 3.59 -12.91 14.73
CA THR A 131 3.03 -12.13 13.64
C THR A 131 3.65 -10.73 13.62
N TRP A 132 4.04 -10.23 12.45
CA TRP A 132 4.61 -8.88 12.33
C TRP A 132 3.50 -7.83 12.45
N MET A 133 3.50 -7.10 13.57
CA MET A 133 2.51 -6.06 13.89
C MET A 133 3.05 -4.66 13.60
N SER A 134 4.37 -4.50 13.56
CA SER A 134 5.07 -3.22 13.40
C SER A 134 6.18 -3.27 12.35
N ALA A 135 6.66 -2.09 11.94
CA ALA A 135 7.84 -1.98 11.08
C ALA A 135 9.05 -2.60 11.78
N ASP A 136 9.16 -2.41 13.09
CA ASP A 136 10.26 -2.91 13.89
C ASP A 136 10.32 -4.44 13.86
N ASP A 137 9.19 -5.15 13.93
CA ASP A 137 9.17 -6.61 13.83
C ASP A 137 9.78 -7.10 12.49
N MET A 138 9.38 -6.44 11.40
CA MET A 138 9.92 -6.70 10.07
C MET A 138 11.41 -6.37 10.00
N ILE A 139 11.82 -5.20 10.48
CA ILE A 139 13.22 -4.75 10.46
C ILE A 139 14.11 -5.70 11.27
N GLN A 140 13.67 -6.11 12.46
CA GLN A 140 14.42 -7.06 13.29
C GLN A 140 14.58 -8.41 12.58
N PHE A 141 13.54 -8.89 11.90
CA PHE A 141 13.63 -10.11 11.08
C PHE A 141 14.65 -9.96 9.93
N PHE A 142 14.67 -8.84 9.23
CA PHE A 142 15.68 -8.64 8.19
C PHE A 142 17.09 -8.51 8.81
N LYS A 143 17.21 -7.86 9.97
CA LYS A 143 18.48 -7.63 10.67
C LYS A 143 19.13 -8.94 11.15
N GLN A 144 18.36 -9.91 11.67
CA GLN A 144 18.90 -11.23 12.07
C GLN A 144 19.52 -12.03 10.92
N HIS A 145 19.20 -11.68 9.66
CA HIS A 145 19.74 -12.31 8.46
C HIS A 145 21.01 -11.62 7.91
N ALA A 146 21.44 -10.52 8.54
CA ALA A 146 22.70 -9.87 8.21
C ALA A 146 23.88 -10.70 8.72
N THR A 147 24.99 -10.70 7.97
CA THR A 147 26.26 -11.27 8.45
C THR A 147 27.25 -10.16 8.75
N SER A 148 27.98 -10.30 9.86
CA SER A 148 29.09 -9.41 10.20
C SER A 148 30.39 -10.01 9.70
N SER A 149 31.32 -9.15 9.27
CA SER A 149 32.71 -9.53 9.03
C SER A 149 33.51 -9.64 10.35
N GLY A 150 32.95 -9.22 11.48
CA GLY A 150 33.51 -9.30 12.83
C GLY A 150 32.63 -10.07 13.82
N SER A 151 32.87 -9.90 15.13
CA SER A 151 32.16 -10.63 16.21
C SER A 151 30.75 -10.11 16.49
N GLU A 152 30.44 -8.86 16.16
CA GLU A 152 29.14 -8.22 16.40
C GLU A 152 28.64 -7.51 15.14
N LEU A 153 27.31 -7.40 14.99
CA LEU A 153 26.67 -6.64 13.91
C LEU A 153 26.80 -5.15 14.20
N THR A 154 27.32 -4.41 13.23
CA THR A 154 27.42 -2.96 13.27
C THR A 154 26.28 -2.32 12.45
N GLU A 155 26.03 -1.03 12.65
CA GLU A 155 25.10 -0.27 11.78
C GLU A 155 25.53 -0.27 10.31
N ASN A 156 26.81 -0.51 10.04
CA ASN A 156 27.33 -0.63 8.69
C ASN A 156 26.98 -1.98 8.05
N ASP A 157 26.59 -3.02 8.78
CA ASP A 157 26.33 -4.33 8.15
C ASP A 157 24.91 -4.42 7.56
N PHE A 158 23.98 -3.63 8.08
CA PHE A 158 22.56 -3.67 7.75
C PHE A 158 21.91 -2.29 7.84
N LYS A 159 21.24 -1.87 6.76
CA LYS A 159 20.45 -0.64 6.71
C LYS A 159 19.03 -0.95 6.29
N SER A 160 18.07 -0.35 6.97
CA SER A 160 16.65 -0.37 6.61
C SER A 160 16.13 1.06 6.53
N GLU A 161 15.41 1.38 5.46
CA GLU A 161 14.84 2.71 5.25
C GLU A 161 13.48 2.61 4.55
N ASN A 162 12.48 3.34 5.04
CA ASN A 162 11.27 3.61 4.29
C ASN A 162 11.54 4.72 3.29
N ILE A 163 11.58 4.39 2.00
CA ILE A 163 11.92 5.32 0.92
C ILE A 163 10.71 6.13 0.48
N TYR A 164 9.53 5.53 0.53
CA TYR A 164 8.32 6.16 0.01
C TYR A 164 7.08 5.67 0.74
N CYS A 165 6.20 6.60 1.12
CA CYS A 165 4.89 6.31 1.68
C CYS A 165 3.89 7.34 1.13
N GLY A 166 2.97 6.92 0.28
CA GLY A 166 2.04 7.85 -0.38
C GLY A 166 1.34 7.29 -1.62
N TYR A 167 0.83 8.20 -2.46
CA TYR A 167 0.01 7.88 -3.63
C TYR A 167 0.76 7.08 -4.70
N MET A 168 0.18 5.97 -5.16
CA MET A 168 0.67 5.25 -6.33
C MET A 168 -0.26 5.47 -7.51
N ASP A 169 0.29 5.94 -8.63
CA ASP A 169 -0.43 5.99 -9.89
C ASP A 169 -0.73 4.57 -10.38
N ASP A 170 -2.01 4.20 -10.44
CA ASP A 170 -2.45 2.87 -10.75
C ASP A 170 -3.73 2.92 -11.58
N GLN A 171 -3.85 2.01 -12.55
CA GLN A 171 -4.99 1.95 -13.46
C GLN A 171 -6.32 1.68 -12.74
N LEU A 172 -6.27 1.15 -11.50
CA LEU A 172 -7.45 0.92 -10.68
C LEU A 172 -7.92 2.17 -9.92
N ASN A 173 -7.15 3.26 -9.93
CA ASN A 173 -7.54 4.51 -9.29
C ASN A 173 -8.76 5.10 -9.99
N THR A 174 -9.70 5.60 -9.19
CA THR A 174 -10.92 6.27 -9.61
C THR A 174 -10.99 7.68 -9.00
N ASP A 175 -12.09 8.37 -9.23
CA ASP A 175 -12.36 9.66 -8.60
C ASP A 175 -12.59 9.55 -7.09
N GLN A 176 -13.00 8.38 -6.59
CA GLN A 176 -13.34 8.18 -5.17
C GLN A 176 -12.55 7.07 -4.47
N ALA A 177 -11.69 6.33 -5.16
CA ALA A 177 -10.82 5.32 -4.56
C ALA A 177 -9.45 5.34 -5.23
N TRP A 178 -8.37 5.26 -4.45
CA TRP A 178 -7.01 5.25 -5.00
C TRP A 178 -6.08 4.39 -4.17
N LYS A 179 -4.96 3.97 -4.76
CA LYS A 179 -3.91 3.24 -4.05
C LYS A 179 -2.91 4.16 -3.39
N GLU A 180 -2.51 3.79 -2.19
CA GLU A 180 -1.35 4.36 -1.52
C GLU A 180 -0.44 3.22 -1.08
N VAL A 181 0.87 3.41 -1.23
CA VAL A 181 1.87 2.37 -1.02
C VAL A 181 2.96 2.82 -0.08
N GLU A 182 3.50 1.84 0.63
CA GLU A 182 4.70 1.97 1.45
C GLU A 182 5.82 1.11 0.84
N LEU A 183 6.99 1.72 0.60
CA LEU A 183 8.16 1.13 -0.04
C LEU A 183 9.35 1.14 0.92
N TRP A 184 9.87 -0.05 1.21
CA TRP A 184 11.02 -0.25 2.07
C TRP A 184 12.24 -0.67 1.26
N HIS A 185 13.39 -0.13 1.62
CA HIS A 185 14.70 -0.56 1.14
C HIS A 185 15.48 -1.20 2.26
N ILE A 186 15.81 -2.47 2.05
CA ILE A 186 16.62 -3.27 2.94
C ILE A 186 17.95 -3.54 2.26
N HIS A 187 19.03 -3.08 2.88
CA HIS A 187 20.38 -3.18 2.33
C HIS A 187 21.29 -3.96 3.28
N TYR A 188 22.02 -4.91 2.71
CA TYR A 188 23.08 -5.67 3.37
C TYR A 188 24.40 -5.31 2.72
N ASN A 189 25.35 -4.77 3.49
CA ASN A 189 26.69 -4.46 2.97
C ASN A 189 27.53 -5.72 2.76
N ASN A 190 27.29 -6.74 3.58
CA ASN A 190 27.94 -8.05 3.48
C ASN A 190 26.96 -9.10 2.92
N TYR A 191 27.40 -10.35 2.93
CA TYR A 191 26.54 -11.48 2.59
C TYR A 191 25.29 -11.53 3.47
N THR A 192 24.18 -12.02 2.93
CA THR A 192 22.95 -12.28 3.69
C THR A 192 22.52 -13.72 3.50
N ASN A 193 22.00 -14.34 4.56
CA ASN A 193 21.44 -15.68 4.52
C ASN A 193 19.91 -15.70 4.34
N ILE A 194 19.29 -14.53 4.08
CA ILE A 194 17.83 -14.37 4.00
C ILE A 194 17.15 -15.30 2.98
N PHE A 195 17.85 -15.67 1.91
CA PHE A 195 17.32 -16.55 0.87
C PHE A 195 16.92 -17.94 1.41
N ARG A 196 17.50 -18.37 2.54
CA ARG A 196 17.12 -19.63 3.20
C ARG A 196 15.70 -19.57 3.75
N SER A 197 15.27 -18.37 4.18
CA SER A 197 13.96 -18.09 4.74
C SER A 197 12.88 -17.89 3.68
N PHE A 198 13.20 -17.77 2.39
CA PHE A 198 12.18 -17.59 1.36
C PHE A 198 11.34 -18.84 1.10
N LYS A 199 10.04 -18.64 0.81
CA LYS A 199 9.21 -19.67 0.18
C LYS A 199 9.69 -19.97 -1.24
N ASN A 200 9.36 -21.15 -1.76
CA ASN A 200 9.89 -21.66 -3.05
C ASN A 200 9.51 -20.80 -4.27
N ASN A 201 8.47 -19.97 -4.16
CA ASN A 201 7.99 -19.08 -5.22
C ASN A 201 8.68 -17.70 -5.22
N VAL A 202 9.56 -17.42 -4.26
CA VAL A 202 10.28 -16.16 -4.16
C VAL A 202 11.69 -16.34 -4.71
N LYS A 203 12.08 -15.46 -5.63
CA LYS A 203 13.39 -15.51 -6.30
C LYS A 203 13.99 -14.11 -6.34
N TRP A 204 15.31 -14.05 -6.18
CA TRP A 204 16.07 -12.86 -6.49
C TRP A 204 15.98 -12.56 -7.99
N ARG A 205 15.86 -11.27 -8.32
CA ARG A 205 15.94 -10.80 -9.69
C ARG A 205 16.86 -9.60 -9.73
N VAL A 206 17.79 -9.62 -10.68
CA VAL A 206 18.62 -8.44 -10.97
C VAL A 206 17.70 -7.36 -11.52
N LEU A 207 17.81 -6.15 -10.98
CA LEU A 207 17.09 -4.99 -11.51
C LEU A 207 17.76 -4.55 -12.81
N SER A 208 17.08 -4.84 -13.93
CA SER A 208 17.50 -4.49 -15.29
C SER A 208 16.33 -3.88 -16.06
N GLU A 209 16.60 -3.28 -17.22
CA GLU A 209 15.58 -2.59 -18.03
C GLU A 209 14.34 -3.45 -18.34
N ASP A 210 14.53 -4.76 -18.54
CA ASP A 210 13.43 -5.70 -18.80
C ASP A 210 12.47 -5.87 -17.61
N VAL A 211 12.92 -5.60 -16.38
CA VAL A 211 12.05 -5.60 -15.19
C VAL A 211 11.08 -4.44 -15.27
N PHE A 212 11.59 -3.24 -15.57
CA PHE A 212 10.78 -2.02 -15.66
C PHE A 212 9.74 -2.07 -16.78
N ILE A 213 10.03 -2.78 -17.87
CA ILE A 213 9.09 -2.98 -18.98
C ILE A 213 7.92 -3.90 -18.57
N ARG A 214 8.15 -4.83 -17.63
CA ARG A 214 7.13 -5.82 -17.19
C ARG A 214 6.29 -5.35 -16.01
N LEU A 215 6.75 -4.35 -15.27
CA LEU A 215 6.02 -3.82 -14.13
C LEU A 215 5.00 -2.75 -14.58
N PRO A 216 3.83 -2.66 -13.92
CA PRO A 216 2.91 -1.55 -14.08
C PRO A 216 3.61 -0.19 -13.88
N TYR A 217 3.16 0.82 -14.62
CA TYR A 217 3.82 2.13 -14.67
C TYR A 217 4.08 2.75 -13.29
N GLY A 218 3.08 2.78 -12.39
CA GLY A 218 3.26 3.32 -11.04
C GLY A 218 4.35 2.59 -10.23
N GLN A 219 4.45 1.27 -10.38
CA GLN A 219 5.50 0.49 -9.72
C GLN A 219 6.87 0.80 -10.31
N THR A 220 6.97 0.90 -11.63
CA THR A 220 8.20 1.28 -12.33
C THR A 220 8.67 2.67 -11.91
N SER A 221 7.78 3.66 -11.89
CA SER A 221 8.10 5.04 -11.49
C SER A 221 8.65 5.10 -10.06
N LEU A 222 7.95 4.45 -9.11
CA LEU A 222 8.40 4.42 -7.71
C LEU A 222 9.74 3.72 -7.54
N LEU A 223 9.96 2.62 -8.26
CA LEU A 223 11.22 1.88 -8.17
C LEU A 223 12.39 2.67 -8.78
N GLN A 224 12.17 3.38 -9.88
CA GLN A 224 13.17 4.27 -10.48
C GLN A 224 13.51 5.44 -9.55
N ASP A 225 12.50 6.08 -8.94
CA ASP A 225 12.72 7.15 -7.98
C ASP A 225 13.49 6.67 -6.74
N ALA A 226 13.19 5.46 -6.26
CA ALA A 226 13.91 4.83 -5.17
C ALA A 226 15.39 4.58 -5.53
N ILE A 227 15.67 4.04 -6.71
CA ILE A 227 17.05 3.79 -7.17
C ILE A 227 17.83 5.11 -7.26
N ARG A 228 17.25 6.14 -7.89
CA ARG A 228 17.89 7.46 -7.99
C ARG A 228 18.20 8.05 -6.61
N THR A 229 17.28 7.90 -5.66
CA THR A 229 17.48 8.38 -4.28
C THR A 229 18.62 7.65 -3.58
N LEU A 230 18.80 6.36 -3.88
CA LEU A 230 19.89 5.56 -3.32
C LEU A 230 21.25 5.87 -3.97
N GLU A 231 21.29 6.08 -5.28
CA GLU A 231 22.51 6.50 -6.00
C GLU A 231 23.04 7.83 -5.47
N VAL A 232 22.15 8.83 -5.34
CA VAL A 232 22.51 10.15 -4.78
C VAL A 232 23.08 9.98 -3.36
N LYS A 233 22.46 9.17 -2.50
CA LYS A 233 22.97 8.95 -1.13
C LYS A 233 24.34 8.29 -1.10
N ASN A 234 24.66 7.42 -2.06
CA ASN A 234 25.95 6.75 -2.14
C ASN A 234 27.07 7.66 -2.66
N GLU A 235 26.77 8.72 -3.42
CA GLU A 235 27.77 9.69 -3.90
C GLU A 235 28.25 10.66 -2.80
N TYR A 236 27.50 10.81 -1.71
CA TYR A 236 27.84 11.69 -0.58
C TYR A 236 28.42 10.95 0.65
N HIS A 237 28.77 9.67 0.50
CA HIS A 237 29.44 8.83 1.50
C HIS A 237 30.76 8.28 0.97
#